data_AF-A0A1G6MW46-F1
#
_entry.id   AF-A0A1G6MW46-F1
#
_cell.length_a   1.000
_cell.length_b   1.000
_cell.length_c   1.000
_cell.angle_alpha   90.00
_cell.angle_beta   90.00
_cell.angle_gamma   90.00
#
_symmetry.space_group_name_H-M   'P 1'
#
loop_
_entity.id
_entity.type
_entity.pdbx_description
1 polymer ?
#
loop_
_entity_poly.entity_id
_entity_poly.type
_entity_poly.pdbx_seq_one_letter_code
_entity_poly.pdbx_strand_id
1 'polypeptide(L)'
;MNQDDQVGSVGEEAAKLFGALADAFREVDQHVAADDPECTWCPVCRAVHLVRETSPEVKAHLASAASSLVQAAAGLLATHVPPERRDRAAGVERIDLGEDVPDDGWAEDE
;
A
#
# COMPACT_ATOMS: atom_id res chain seq x y z
N MET A 1 -3.28 -33.44 -8.51
CA MET A 1 -3.54 -33.32 -7.07
C MET A 1 -4.28 -32.01 -6.85
N ASN A 2 -5.55 -32.07 -6.45
CA ASN A 2 -6.38 -30.88 -6.21
C ASN A 2 -6.07 -30.33 -4.82
N GLN A 3 -5.77 -29.03 -4.76
CA GLN A 3 -5.59 -28.26 -3.53
C GLN A 3 -6.98 -27.82 -3.05
N ASP A 4 -7.77 -28.75 -2.53
CA ASP A 4 -8.97 -28.40 -1.79
C ASP A 4 -8.55 -27.69 -0.49
N ASP A 5 -8.86 -26.40 -0.41
CA ASP A 5 -8.55 -25.49 0.68
C ASP A 5 -8.96 -26.06 2.05
N GLN A 6 -7.96 -26.53 2.80
CA GLN A 6 -8.12 -26.90 4.20
C GLN A 6 -8.03 -25.65 5.06
N VAL A 7 -9.11 -24.87 5.08
CA VAL A 7 -9.28 -23.81 6.08
C VAL A 7 -9.24 -24.45 7.48
N GLY A 8 -8.35 -23.94 8.33
CA GLY A 8 -8.24 -24.39 9.71
C GLY A 8 -9.44 -23.97 10.55
N SER A 9 -9.39 -24.23 11.86
CA SER A 9 -10.34 -23.65 12.81
C SER A 9 -10.41 -22.13 12.62
N VAL A 10 -11.60 -21.54 12.82
CA VAL A 10 -11.79 -20.07 12.80
C VAL A 10 -10.79 -19.36 13.73
N GLY A 11 -10.45 -19.97 14.87
CA GLY A 11 -9.45 -19.43 15.78
C GLY A 11 -8.03 -19.42 15.19
N GLU A 12 -7.69 -20.43 14.39
CA GLU A 12 -6.38 -20.53 13.74
C GLU A 12 -6.26 -19.53 12.58
N GLU A 13 -7.29 -19.40 11.76
CA GLU A 13 -7.32 -18.41 10.68
C GLU A 13 -7.35 -16.97 11.24
N ALA A 14 -8.09 -16.72 12.34
CA ALA A 14 -8.05 -15.44 13.02
C ALA A 14 -6.63 -15.13 13.56
N ALA A 15 -5.96 -16.10 14.19
CA ALA A 15 -4.59 -15.92 14.67
C ALA A 15 -3.60 -15.62 13.54
N LYS A 16 -3.71 -16.30 12.40
CA LYS A 16 -2.90 -16.01 11.20
C LYS A 16 -3.15 -14.60 10.68
N LEU A 17 -4.41 -14.18 10.59
CA LEU A 17 -4.78 -12.82 10.17
C LEU A 17 -4.21 -11.76 11.13
N PHE A 18 -4.36 -11.96 12.43
CA PHE A 18 -3.81 -11.05 13.44
C PHE A 18 -2.28 -11.00 13.39
N GLY A 19 -1.61 -12.13 13.13
CA GLY A 19 -0.17 -12.19 12.91
C GLY A 19 0.27 -11.36 11.71
N ALA A 20 -0.36 -11.58 10.54
CA ALA A 20 -0.07 -10.81 9.33
C ALA A 20 -0.33 -9.31 9.51
N LEU A 21 -1.38 -8.96 10.24
CA LEU A 21 -1.69 -7.56 10.57
C LEU A 21 -0.65 -6.94 11.51
N ALA A 22 -0.21 -7.66 12.54
CA ALA A 22 0.82 -7.19 13.46
C ALA A 22 2.18 -6.99 12.77
N ASP A 23 2.54 -7.86 11.81
CA ASP A 23 3.74 -7.69 11.00
C ASP A 23 3.64 -6.46 10.08
N ALA A 24 2.50 -6.27 9.42
CA ALA A 24 2.25 -5.08 8.61
C ALA A 24 2.34 -3.79 9.43
N PHE A 25 1.82 -3.78 10.67
CA PHE A 25 1.96 -2.61 11.55
C PHE A 25 3.41 -2.33 11.96
N ARG A 26 4.22 -3.38 12.23
CA ARG A 26 5.65 -3.22 12.53
C ARG A 26 6.43 -2.69 11.32
N GLU A 27 6.10 -3.16 10.12
CA GLU A 27 6.67 -2.69 8.85
C GLU A 27 6.36 -1.21 8.59
N VAL A 28 5.16 -0.75 8.96
CA VAL A 28 4.79 0.67 8.87
C VAL A 28 5.51 1.50 9.93
N ASP A 29 5.58 1.01 11.17
CA ASP A 29 6.21 1.72 12.29
C ASP A 29 7.69 1.99 12.03
N GLN A 30 8.45 1.00 11.51
CA GLN A 30 9.87 1.18 11.16
C GLN A 30 10.12 2.24 10.08
N HIS A 31 9.14 2.51 9.20
CA HIS A 31 9.24 3.53 8.15
C HIS A 31 8.69 4.90 8.59
N VAL A 32 7.76 4.94 9.56
CA VAL A 32 7.15 6.18 10.07
C VAL A 32 7.96 6.79 11.23
N ALA A 33 8.77 5.98 11.92
CA ALA A 33 9.59 6.41 13.06
C ALA A 33 10.95 7.05 12.67
N ALA A 34 11.27 7.17 11.38
CA ALA A 34 12.47 7.87 10.94
C ALA A 34 12.15 9.37 10.77
N ASP A 35 12.70 10.21 11.63
CA ASP A 35 12.69 11.69 11.51
C ASP A 35 13.66 12.15 10.38
N ASP A 36 13.62 11.44 9.25
CA ASP A 36 14.50 11.69 8.10
C ASP A 36 13.90 12.80 7.22
N PRO A 37 14.70 13.72 6.64
CA PRO A 37 14.21 14.75 5.70
C PRO A 37 13.36 14.20 4.55
N GLU A 38 13.54 12.94 4.19
CA GLU A 38 12.74 12.20 3.20
C GLU A 38 11.26 12.06 3.60
N CYS A 39 10.93 12.11 4.90
CA CYS A 39 9.54 12.04 5.40
C CYS A 39 8.68 13.24 5.01
N THR A 40 9.27 14.36 4.60
CA THR A 40 8.49 15.53 4.12
C THR A 40 7.85 15.28 2.74
N TRP A 41 8.38 14.31 1.99
CA TRP A 41 7.99 14.03 0.61
C TRP A 41 7.10 12.79 0.46
N CYS A 42 7.10 11.88 1.44
CA CYS A 42 6.23 10.71 1.46
C CYS A 42 4.75 11.09 1.73
N PRO A 43 3.78 10.64 0.92
CA PRO A 43 2.36 10.96 1.12
C PRO A 43 1.80 10.42 2.45
N VAL A 44 2.34 9.29 2.94
CA VAL A 44 1.97 8.71 4.23
C VAL A 44 2.43 9.61 5.38
N CYS A 45 3.70 10.04 5.36
CA CYS A 45 4.27 10.89 6.39
C CYS A 45 3.59 12.27 6.43
N ARG A 46 3.25 12.83 5.27
CA ARG A 46 2.43 14.05 5.17
C ARG A 46 1.06 13.87 5.84
N ALA A 47 0.39 12.74 5.60
CA ALA A 47 -0.89 12.46 6.25
C ALA A 47 -0.75 12.32 7.78
N VAL A 48 0.32 11.66 8.26
CA VAL A 48 0.61 11.53 9.69
C VAL A 48 0.85 12.89 10.35
N HIS A 49 1.61 13.78 9.71
CA HIS A 49 1.82 15.15 10.21
C HIS A 49 0.51 15.92 10.35
N LEU A 50 -0.34 15.88 9.32
CA LEU A 50 -1.66 16.53 9.34
C LEU A 50 -2.52 15.99 10.49
N VAL A 51 -2.54 14.67 10.70
CA VAL A 51 -3.30 14.07 11.80
C VAL A 51 -2.69 14.46 13.15
N ARG A 52 -1.36 14.49 13.30
CA ARG A 52 -0.69 14.84 14.56
C ARG A 52 -0.99 16.27 15.01
N GLU A 53 -1.04 17.23 14.08
CA GLU A 53 -1.29 18.64 14.35
C GLU A 53 -2.76 18.98 14.70
N THR A 54 -3.70 18.07 14.44
CA THR A 54 -5.13 18.30 14.78
C THR A 54 -5.41 18.22 16.29
N SER A 55 -6.45 18.93 16.74
CA SER A 55 -6.93 18.89 18.13
C SER A 55 -7.49 17.49 18.49
N PRO A 56 -7.49 17.09 19.78
CA PRO A 56 -8.03 15.80 20.20
C PRO A 56 -9.52 15.61 19.87
N GLU A 57 -10.31 16.68 19.87
CA GLU A 57 -11.71 16.67 19.46
C GLU A 57 -11.85 16.36 17.96
N VAL A 58 -11.02 17.00 17.13
CA VAL A 58 -11.01 16.76 15.67
C VAL A 58 -10.57 15.33 15.37
N LYS A 59 -9.58 14.80 16.09
CA LYS A 59 -9.15 13.40 15.99
C LYS A 59 -10.29 12.43 16.29
N ALA A 60 -11.10 12.70 17.31
CA ALA A 60 -12.25 11.86 17.66
C ALA A 60 -13.30 11.83 16.53
N HIS A 61 -13.63 13.00 15.95
CA HIS A 61 -14.55 13.07 14.81
C HIS A 61 -13.98 12.41 13.55
N LEU A 62 -12.69 12.59 13.29
CA LEU A 62 -11.99 11.96 12.17
C LEU A 62 -12.00 10.43 12.31
N ALA A 63 -11.75 9.89 13.50
CA ALA A 63 -11.78 8.44 13.75
C ALA A 63 -13.16 7.83 13.45
N SER A 64 -14.24 8.54 13.83
CA SER A 64 -15.60 8.13 13.49
C SER A 64 -15.84 8.12 11.98
N ALA A 65 -15.45 9.18 11.26
CA ALA A 65 -15.59 9.25 9.80
C ALA A 65 -14.72 8.22 9.07
N ALA A 66 -13.49 8.00 9.53
CA ALA A 66 -12.56 7.02 8.99
C ALA A 66 -13.13 5.60 9.08
N SER A 67 -13.86 5.29 10.16
CA SER A 67 -14.53 4.00 10.32
C SER A 67 -15.56 3.75 9.21
N SER A 68 -16.38 4.77 8.87
CA SER A 68 -17.33 4.68 7.77
C SER A 68 -16.65 4.54 6.41
N LEU A 69 -15.52 5.23 6.21
CA LEU A 69 -14.72 5.09 5.00
C LEU A 69 -14.15 3.67 4.84
N VAL A 70 -13.59 3.10 5.89
CA VAL A 70 -13.06 1.72 5.89
C VAL A 70 -14.16 0.71 5.55
N GLN A 71 -15.35 0.88 6.12
CA GLN A 71 -16.50 0.02 5.83
C GLN A 71 -16.93 0.12 4.35
N ALA A 72 -16.97 1.34 3.80
CA ALA A 72 -17.27 1.54 2.38
C ALA A 72 -16.18 0.94 1.47
N ALA A 73 -14.90 1.15 1.80
CA ALA A 73 -13.76 0.58 1.08
C ALA A 73 -13.79 -0.95 1.11
N ALA A 74 -14.12 -1.57 2.24
CA ALA A 74 -14.29 -3.02 2.34
C ALA A 74 -15.39 -3.52 1.41
N GLY A 75 -16.51 -2.79 1.30
CA GLY A 75 -17.56 -3.09 0.33
C GLY A 75 -17.09 -3.03 -1.13
N LEU A 76 -16.23 -2.06 -1.48
CA LEU A 76 -15.63 -1.96 -2.82
C LEU A 76 -14.62 -3.09 -3.09
N LEU A 77 -13.71 -3.38 -2.15
CA LEU A 77 -12.71 -4.45 -2.29
C LEU A 77 -13.36 -5.84 -2.36
N ALA A 78 -14.50 -6.05 -1.68
CA ALA A 78 -15.28 -7.28 -1.79
C ALA A 78 -15.83 -7.53 -3.20
N THR A 79 -15.91 -6.50 -4.05
CA THR A 79 -16.31 -6.63 -5.47
C THR A 79 -15.14 -6.88 -6.42
N HIS A 80 -13.94 -7.22 -5.92
CA HIS A 80 -12.78 -7.47 -6.76
C HIS A 80 -13.06 -8.52 -7.85
N VAL A 81 -12.87 -8.09 -9.09
CA VAL A 81 -13.04 -8.91 -10.28
C VAL A 81 -11.83 -9.85 -10.42
N PRO A 82 -12.02 -11.14 -10.76
CA PRO A 82 -10.93 -12.10 -10.96
C PRO A 82 -9.86 -11.61 -11.96
N PRO A 83 -8.61 -12.11 -11.83
CA PRO A 83 -7.40 -11.58 -12.48
C PRO A 83 -7.53 -11.42 -14.00
N GLU A 84 -8.35 -12.23 -14.66
CA GLU A 84 -8.67 -12.18 -16.10
C GLU A 84 -9.16 -10.80 -16.61
N ARG A 85 -9.73 -9.96 -15.73
CA ARG A 85 -10.21 -8.60 -16.08
C ARG A 85 -9.25 -7.48 -15.71
N ARG A 86 -8.16 -7.76 -14.98
CA ARG A 86 -7.11 -6.77 -14.65
C ARG A 86 -6.30 -6.37 -15.87
N ASP A 87 -6.08 -7.28 -16.82
CA ASP A 87 -5.33 -7.02 -18.05
C ASP A 87 -5.96 -5.93 -18.93
N ARG A 88 -7.28 -5.75 -18.84
CA ARG A 88 -8.00 -4.68 -19.57
C ARG A 88 -7.98 -3.33 -18.84
N ALA A 89 -7.65 -3.31 -17.54
CA ALA A 89 -7.64 -2.11 -16.70
C ALA A 89 -6.23 -1.62 -16.34
N ALA A 90 -5.18 -2.38 -16.66
CA ALA A 90 -3.77 -2.02 -16.48
C ALA A 90 -3.30 -0.98 -17.54
N GLY A 91 -4.09 0.07 -17.77
CA GLY A 91 -3.80 1.18 -18.68
C GLY A 91 -2.76 2.15 -18.12
N VAL A 92 -1.65 1.62 -17.60
CA VAL A 92 -0.44 2.38 -17.32
C VAL A 92 0.66 1.80 -18.19
N GLU A 93 1.13 2.63 -19.11
CA GLU A 93 2.22 2.31 -20.01
C GLU A 93 3.49 2.09 -19.18
N ARG A 94 4.03 0.86 -19.21
CA ARG A 94 5.33 0.57 -18.63
C ARG A 94 6.37 0.87 -19.70
N ILE A 95 7.10 1.96 -19.52
CA ILE A 95 8.25 2.32 -20.35
C ILE A 95 9.41 1.44 -19.86
N ASP A 96 9.87 0.53 -20.71
CA ASP A 96 11.06 -0.29 -20.45
C ASP A 96 12.31 0.61 -20.52
N LEU A 97 12.82 1.01 -19.36
CA LEU A 97 14.08 1.75 -19.22
C LEU A 97 15.24 0.75 -19.16
N GLY A 98 15.69 0.26 -20.31
CA GLY A 98 16.97 -0.44 -20.42
C GLY A 98 16.99 -1.57 -21.44
N GLU A 99 17.46 -1.26 -22.65
CA GLU A 99 18.37 -2.09 -23.47
C GLU A 99 18.86 -1.26 -24.68
N ASP A 100 18.06 -0.29 -25.16
CA ASP A 100 18.40 0.52 -26.34
C ASP A 100 18.81 1.96 -26.00
N VAL A 101 19.86 2.15 -25.21
CA VAL A 101 20.65 3.39 -25.31
C VAL A 101 21.72 3.09 -26.36
N PRO A 102 21.62 3.61 -27.59
CA PRO A 102 22.72 3.50 -28.53
C PRO A 102 23.95 4.10 -27.85
N ASP A 103 25.04 3.33 -27.79
CA ASP A 103 26.36 3.87 -27.48
C ASP A 103 26.79 4.72 -28.69
N ASP A 104 26.17 5.89 -28.86
CA ASP A 104 26.63 6.88 -29.80
C ASP A 104 27.89 7.53 -29.21
N GLY A 105 28.99 6.82 -29.44
CA GLY A 105 30.35 7.24 -29.10
C GLY A 105 30.53 8.71 -29.44
N TRP A 106 30.70 9.52 -28.39
CA TRP A 106 31.06 10.92 -28.49
C TRP A 106 32.30 11.04 -29.38
N ALA A 107 32.14 11.68 -30.53
CA ALA A 107 33.24 11.93 -31.44
C ALA A 107 34.32 12.74 -30.72
N GLU A 108 35.46 12.11 -30.45
CA GLU A 108 36.70 12.79 -30.10
C GLU A 108 37.38 13.17 -31.42
N ASP A 109 37.38 14.47 -31.72
CA ASP A 109 38.03 15.11 -32.86
C ASP A 109 39.56 14.92 -32.84
N GLU A 110 40.18 14.34 -33.89
CA GLU A 110 41.57 14.63 -34.34
C GLU A 110 41.76 14.45 -35.86
#